data_AF-A0A3D4BKW4-F1
#
_entry.id   AF-A0A3D4BKW4-F1
#
_cell.length_a   1.000
_cell.length_b   1.000
_cell.length_c   1.000
_cell.angle_alpha   90.00
_cell.angle_beta   90.00
_cell.angle_gamma   90.00
#
_symmetry.space_group_name_H-M   'P 1'
#
loop_
_entity.id
_entity.type
_entity.pdbx_description
1 polymer ?
#
loop_
_entity_poly.entity_id
_entity_poly.type
_entity_poly.pdbx_seq_one_letter_code
_entity_poly.pdbx_strand_id
1 'polypeptide(L)'
;PNAHMGKAFGGDHSYFFDNLSKNYIEERLFLDNYFILNTKQKDFKWELFNETKEILGYKCYKAVSQEVKLINGKDKTFYTIAWYAPELKYQVGPQDFGGLDGLILELTDKKRKYYCTEILSSEKTPMFILEKPTRGKVVTEEEFLSEMDRLAEERGFPTSK
;
A
#
# COMPACT_ATOMS: atom_id res chain seq x y z
N PRO A 1 -2.72 -14.08 20.26
CA PRO A 1 -1.84 -13.00 19.76
C PRO A 1 -2.44 -12.43 18.47
N ASN A 2 -3.32 -11.44 18.59
CA ASN A 2 -4.05 -10.90 17.45
C ASN A 2 -3.06 -10.14 16.57
N ALA A 3 -2.76 -10.69 15.39
CA ALA A 3 -1.95 -10.00 14.40
C ALA A 3 -2.71 -8.75 13.94
N HIS A 4 -2.34 -7.60 14.51
CA HIS A 4 -2.91 -6.31 14.17
C HIS A 4 -2.07 -5.59 13.11
N MET A 5 -0.88 -6.10 12.77
CA MET A 5 0.03 -5.41 11.88
C MET A 5 0.31 -6.24 10.61
N GLY A 6 0.24 -5.59 9.44
CA GLY A 6 0.66 -6.15 8.15
C GLY A 6 1.90 -5.44 7.64
N LYS A 7 2.74 -6.13 6.86
CA LYS A 7 3.91 -5.54 6.18
C LYS A 7 3.91 -5.92 4.70
N ALA A 8 4.13 -4.95 3.82
CA ALA A 8 4.37 -5.16 2.38
C ALA A 8 5.69 -4.50 1.98
N PHE A 9 6.39 -5.09 1.00
CA PHE A 9 7.67 -4.57 0.48
C PHE A 9 7.52 -4.19 -0.99
N GLY A 10 8.16 -3.11 -1.41
CA GLY A 10 8.22 -2.66 -2.81
C GLY A 10 9.49 -1.87 -3.10
N GLY A 11 10.51 -2.52 -3.65
CA GLY A 11 11.82 -1.90 -3.88
C GLY A 11 12.39 -1.34 -2.58
N ASP A 12 12.73 -0.05 -2.57
CA ASP A 12 13.28 0.66 -1.41
C ASP A 12 12.22 1.11 -0.38
N HIS A 13 11.00 0.56 -0.46
CA HIS A 13 9.86 0.94 0.37
C HIS A 13 9.34 -0.26 1.17
N SER A 14 9.07 -0.05 2.45
CA SER A 14 8.33 -0.98 3.30
C SER A 14 7.06 -0.30 3.82
N TYR A 15 5.91 -0.92 3.58
CA TYR A 15 4.61 -0.47 4.06
C TYR A 15 4.20 -1.29 5.26
N PHE A 16 3.79 -0.64 6.34
CA PHE A 16 3.26 -1.25 7.54
C PHE A 16 1.83 -0.75 7.74
N PHE A 17 0.92 -1.65 8.09
CA PHE A 17 -0.47 -1.31 8.38
C PHE A 17 -0.86 -1.78 9.76
N ASP A 18 -1.46 -0.92 10.57
CA ASP A 18 -2.06 -1.29 11.85
C ASP A 18 -3.60 -1.32 11.75
N ASN A 19 -4.18 -2.51 11.87
CA ASN A 19 -5.61 -2.77 11.76
C ASN A 19 -6.45 -2.15 12.89
N LEU A 20 -5.86 -1.90 14.06
CA LEU A 20 -6.59 -1.26 15.17
C LEU A 20 -6.67 0.24 14.97
N SER A 21 -5.55 0.85 14.62
CA SER A 21 -5.46 2.30 14.48
C SER A 21 -5.79 2.79 13.06
N LYS A 22 -5.91 1.87 12.08
CA LYS A 22 -6.00 2.15 10.64
C LYS A 22 -4.89 3.06 10.12
N ASN A 23 -3.77 3.10 10.83
CA ASN A 23 -2.60 3.88 10.45
C ASN A 23 -1.74 3.08 9.48
N TYR A 24 -1.26 3.78 8.46
CA TYR A 24 -0.27 3.26 7.52
C TYR A 24 1.07 3.95 7.81
N ILE A 25 2.12 3.16 7.93
CA ILE A 25 3.48 3.67 8.08
C ILE A 25 4.24 3.23 6.86
N GLU A 26 4.86 4.17 6.17
CA GLU A 26 5.74 3.87 5.05
C GLU A 26 7.17 4.19 5.47
N GLU A 27 8.03 3.18 5.43
CA GLU A 27 9.48 3.34 5.56
C GLU A 27 10.07 3.42 4.16
N ARG A 28 10.77 4.52 3.87
CA ARG A 28 11.47 4.72 2.59
C ARG A 28 12.97 4.81 2.84
N LEU A 29 13.76 4.12 2.03
CA LEU A 29 15.21 4.26 1.98
C LEU A 29 15.60 5.13 0.78
N PHE A 30 16.33 6.20 1.04
CA PHE A 30 16.89 7.06 -0.01
C PHE A 30 18.31 7.48 0.34
N LEU A 31 19.28 7.19 -0.53
CA LEU A 31 20.68 7.54 -0.36
C LEU A 31 21.21 7.23 1.06
N ASP A 32 20.99 5.99 1.52
CA ASP A 32 21.37 5.48 2.85
C ASP A 32 20.66 6.12 4.06
N ASN A 33 19.66 6.97 3.81
CA ASN A 33 18.84 7.60 4.84
C ASN A 33 17.45 6.94 4.89
N TYR A 34 17.00 6.61 6.11
CA TYR A 34 15.67 6.08 6.35
C TYR A 34 14.69 7.19 6.72
N PHE A 35 13.51 7.14 6.14
CA PHE A 35 12.40 8.05 6.38
C PHE A 35 11.17 7.28 6.77
N ILE A 36 10.44 7.78 7.77
CA ILE A 36 9.20 7.19 8.25
C ILE A 36 8.08 8.17 7.97
N LEU A 37 7.16 7.79 7.09
CA LEU A 37 6.00 8.59 6.74
C LEU A 37 4.77 7.97 7.39
N ASN A 38 4.12 8.72 8.29
CA ASN A 38 2.82 8.35 8.81
C ASN A 38 1.76 8.80 7.80
N THR A 39 1.19 7.85 7.09
CA THR A 39 0.12 8.10 6.14
C THR A 39 -1.19 7.46 6.61
N LYS A 40 -2.27 7.84 5.94
CA LYS A 40 -3.58 7.23 6.13
C LYS A 40 -3.88 6.36 4.93
N GLN A 41 -4.70 5.34 5.14
CA GLN A 41 -5.28 4.60 4.03
C GLN A 41 -5.96 5.59 3.08
N LYS A 42 -5.72 5.44 1.78
CA LYS A 42 -6.46 6.23 0.79
C LYS A 42 -7.93 5.79 0.81
N ASP A 43 -8.82 6.78 0.79
CA ASP A 43 -10.27 6.54 0.76
C ASP A 43 -10.72 6.27 -0.68
N PHE A 44 -10.82 4.99 -1.02
CA PHE A 44 -11.29 4.54 -2.33
C PHE A 44 -12.80 4.37 -2.33
N LYS A 45 -13.46 5.03 -3.28
CA LYS A 45 -14.88 4.80 -3.55
C LYS A 45 -14.99 3.56 -4.43
N TRP A 46 -15.29 2.41 -3.80
CA TRP A 46 -15.45 1.13 -4.48
C TRP A 46 -16.89 0.91 -4.92
N GLU A 47 -17.07 0.56 -6.19
CA GLU A 47 -18.28 -0.06 -6.71
C GLU A 47 -18.11 -1.58 -6.66
N LEU A 48 -19.06 -2.28 -6.05
CA LEU A 48 -19.02 -3.72 -5.83
C LEU A 48 -19.76 -4.46 -6.94
N PHE A 49 -19.18 -5.57 -7.41
CA PHE A 49 -19.74 -6.39 -8.47
C PHE A 49 -19.94 -7.83 -7.99
N ASN A 50 -20.95 -8.51 -8.54
CA ASN A 50 -21.25 -9.92 -8.24
C ASN A 50 -20.35 -10.91 -9.01
N GLU A 51 -19.40 -10.41 -9.80
CA GLU A 51 -18.38 -11.25 -10.44
C GLU A 51 -17.51 -11.89 -9.37
N THR A 52 -17.24 -13.19 -9.53
CA THR A 52 -16.43 -13.97 -8.58
C THR A 52 -15.25 -14.64 -9.26
N LYS A 53 -14.19 -14.84 -8.49
CA LYS A 53 -12.96 -15.53 -8.90
C LYS A 53 -12.40 -16.28 -7.69
N GLU A 54 -11.83 -17.44 -7.89
CA GLU A 54 -11.10 -18.15 -6.83
C GLU A 54 -9.61 -17.79 -6.87
N ILE A 55 -9.05 -17.39 -5.73
CA ILE A 55 -7.62 -17.05 -5.59
C ILE A 55 -7.10 -17.71 -4.31
N LEU A 56 -6.10 -18.59 -4.44
CA LEU A 56 -5.52 -19.36 -3.32
C LEU A 56 -6.57 -20.14 -2.49
N GLY A 57 -7.65 -20.61 -3.14
CA GLY A 57 -8.76 -21.32 -2.49
C GLY A 57 -9.80 -20.42 -1.83
N TYR A 58 -9.65 -19.10 -1.89
CA TYR A 58 -10.64 -18.15 -1.36
C TYR A 58 -11.54 -17.60 -2.47
N LYS A 59 -12.85 -17.52 -2.17
CA LYS A 59 -13.81 -16.88 -3.06
C LYS A 59 -13.66 -15.36 -2.99
N CYS A 60 -13.22 -14.78 -4.10
CA CYS A 60 -13.03 -13.35 -4.24
C CYS A 60 -14.15 -12.71 -5.05
N TYR A 61 -14.45 -11.45 -4.73
CA TYR A 61 -15.42 -10.61 -5.43
C TYR A 61 -14.71 -9.43 -6.07
N LYS A 62 -15.24 -8.96 -7.19
CA LYS A 62 -14.69 -7.80 -7.90
C LYS A 62 -15.20 -6.50 -7.32
N ALA A 63 -14.29 -5.54 -7.17
CA ALA A 63 -14.59 -4.15 -6.89
C ALA A 63 -13.83 -3.24 -7.86
N VAL A 64 -14.44 -2.12 -8.25
CA VAL A 64 -13.81 -1.13 -9.14
C VAL A 64 -13.88 0.24 -8.49
N SER A 65 -12.77 0.97 -8.50
CA SER A 65 -12.72 2.38 -8.13
C SER A 65 -12.31 3.22 -9.33
N GLN A 66 -12.92 4.40 -9.46
CA GLN A 66 -12.69 5.34 -10.55
C GLN A 66 -12.07 6.63 -10.02
N GLU A 67 -10.98 7.09 -10.64
CA GLU A 67 -10.33 8.35 -10.36
C GLU A 67 -10.23 9.17 -11.66
N VAL A 68 -10.75 10.39 -11.67
CA VAL A 68 -10.62 11.32 -12.81
C VAL A 68 -9.52 12.32 -12.49
N LYS A 69 -8.54 12.48 -13.38
CA LYS A 69 -7.50 13.51 -13.27
C LYS A 69 -7.48 14.38 -14.51
N LEU A 70 -7.31 15.68 -14.31
CA LEU A 70 -7.05 16.62 -15.38
C LEU A 70 -5.56 16.52 -15.78
N ILE A 71 -5.29 16.08 -17.00
CA ILE A 71 -3.94 15.95 -17.55
C ILE A 71 -3.92 16.71 -18.88
N ASN A 72 -3.04 17.70 -18.98
CA ASN A 72 -2.91 18.58 -20.15
C ASN A 72 -4.26 19.22 -20.56
N GLY A 73 -5.05 19.64 -19.56
CA GLY A 73 -6.36 20.26 -19.77
C GLY A 73 -7.46 19.30 -20.24
N LYS A 74 -7.22 17.98 -20.22
CA LYS A 74 -8.22 16.95 -20.56
C LYS A 74 -8.46 16.02 -19.38
N ASP A 75 -9.73 15.71 -19.16
CA ASP A 75 -10.12 14.71 -18.17
C ASP A 75 -9.67 13.33 -18.63
N LYS A 76 -8.93 12.65 -17.76
CA LYS A 76 -8.51 11.27 -17.95
C LYS A 76 -9.00 10.43 -16.79
N THR A 77 -9.79 9.43 -17.12
CA THR A 77 -10.31 8.45 -16.17
C THR A 77 -9.33 7.30 -15.99
N PHE A 78 -9.09 6.94 -14.73
CA PHE A 78 -8.32 5.78 -14.33
C PHE A 78 -9.20 4.83 -13.55
N TYR A 79 -9.04 3.54 -13.81
CA TYR A 79 -9.75 2.48 -13.11
C TYR A 79 -8.76 1.67 -12.29
N THR A 80 -9.12 1.44 -11.03
CA THR A 80 -8.49 0.46 -10.16
C THR A 80 -9.44 -0.71 -10.00
N ILE A 81 -8.98 -1.93 -10.26
CA ILE A 81 -9.79 -3.15 -10.13
C ILE A 81 -9.17 -4.00 -9.01
N ALA A 82 -9.98 -4.37 -8.03
CA ALA A 82 -9.58 -5.23 -6.92
C ALA A 82 -10.41 -6.52 -6.92
N TRP A 83 -9.77 -7.64 -6.61
CA TRP A 83 -10.43 -8.88 -6.21
C TRP A 83 -10.17 -9.11 -4.72
N TYR A 84 -11.21 -9.07 -3.92
CA TYR A 84 -11.11 -9.15 -2.45
C TYR A 84 -11.85 -10.38 -1.91
N ALA A 85 -11.31 -10.98 -0.85
CA ALA A 85 -11.84 -12.16 -0.19
C ALA A 85 -12.51 -11.80 1.15
N PRO A 86 -13.85 -11.77 1.25
CA PRO A 86 -14.56 -11.39 2.48
C PRO A 86 -14.34 -12.34 3.66
N GLU A 87 -14.00 -13.59 3.36
CA GLU A 87 -13.66 -14.60 4.38
C GLU A 87 -12.43 -14.18 5.21
N LEU A 88 -11.51 -13.42 4.60
CA LEU A 88 -10.35 -12.86 5.23
C LEU A 88 -10.68 -11.45 5.71
N LYS A 89 -11.17 -11.32 6.95
CA LYS A 89 -11.71 -10.07 7.56
C LYS A 89 -10.65 -8.99 7.88
N TYR A 90 -9.78 -8.70 6.92
CA TYR A 90 -8.76 -7.66 6.96
C TYR A 90 -9.05 -6.69 5.82
N GLN A 91 -9.42 -5.44 6.12
CA GLN A 91 -9.86 -4.46 5.13
C GLN A 91 -8.70 -3.78 4.39
N VAL A 92 -7.71 -4.58 3.98
CA VAL A 92 -6.43 -4.10 3.44
C VAL A 92 -6.03 -4.81 2.17
N GLY A 93 -5.07 -4.22 1.48
CA GLY A 93 -4.47 -4.73 0.27
C GLY A 93 -3.01 -4.32 0.15
N PRO A 94 -2.42 -4.50 -1.04
CA PRO A 94 -1.05 -4.06 -1.30
C PRO A 94 -0.92 -2.54 -1.14
N GLN A 95 0.22 -2.06 -0.65
CA GLN A 95 0.50 -0.63 -0.40
C GLN A 95 -0.57 0.03 0.48
N ASP A 96 -1.22 1.09 0.00
CA ASP A 96 -2.26 1.87 0.68
C ASP A 96 -3.68 1.54 0.19
N PHE A 97 -3.84 0.52 -0.68
CA PHE A 97 -5.14 0.06 -1.14
C PHE A 97 -5.86 -0.70 -0.02
N GLY A 98 -7.14 -0.40 0.18
CA GLY A 98 -7.95 -1.03 1.23
C GLY A 98 -9.39 -0.52 1.23
N GLY A 99 -10.11 -0.80 2.32
CA GLY A 99 -11.48 -0.30 2.54
C GLY A 99 -12.58 -1.18 1.95
N LEU A 100 -12.23 -2.37 1.47
CA LEU A 100 -13.17 -3.43 1.12
C LEU A 100 -13.39 -4.32 2.34
N ASP A 101 -14.57 -4.94 2.45
CA ASP A 101 -14.88 -5.89 3.51
C ASP A 101 -14.22 -7.25 3.23
N GLY A 102 -12.89 -7.26 3.25
CA GLY A 102 -12.07 -8.43 2.94
C GLY A 102 -10.67 -8.06 2.44
N LEU A 103 -9.76 -9.03 2.48
CA LEU A 103 -8.39 -8.86 2.03
C LEU A 103 -8.31 -8.82 0.50
N ILE A 104 -7.63 -7.82 -0.06
CA ILE A 104 -7.40 -7.72 -1.51
C ILE A 104 -6.29 -8.70 -1.90
N LEU A 105 -6.64 -9.70 -2.73
CA LEU A 105 -5.72 -10.74 -3.19
C LEU A 105 -5.18 -10.51 -4.60
N GLU A 106 -5.87 -9.71 -5.40
CA GLU A 106 -5.39 -9.25 -6.70
C GLU A 106 -5.83 -7.81 -6.92
N LEU A 107 -4.91 -6.98 -7.44
CA LEU A 107 -5.16 -5.58 -7.72
C LEU A 107 -4.57 -5.21 -9.07
N THR A 108 -5.31 -4.46 -9.86
CA THR A 108 -4.80 -3.78 -11.07
C THR A 108 -5.01 -2.29 -10.91
N ASP A 109 -3.92 -1.52 -10.82
CA ASP A 109 -3.94 -0.05 -10.87
C ASP A 109 -3.14 0.42 -12.09
N LYS A 110 -3.83 1.02 -13.07
CA LYS A 110 -3.23 1.55 -14.30
C LYS A 110 -2.44 0.47 -15.06
N LYS A 111 -1.11 0.49 -14.97
CA LYS A 111 -0.19 -0.46 -15.62
C LYS A 111 0.39 -1.49 -14.65
N ARG A 112 0.11 -1.35 -13.36
CA ARG A 112 0.63 -2.22 -12.29
C ARG A 112 -0.40 -3.28 -11.95
N LYS A 113 0.09 -4.50 -11.75
CA LYS A 113 -0.71 -5.61 -11.25
C LYS A 113 -0.02 -6.20 -10.02
N TYR A 114 -0.82 -6.53 -9.03
CA TYR A 114 -0.39 -7.14 -7.78
C TYR A 114 -1.15 -8.45 -7.64
N TYR A 115 -0.41 -9.51 -7.31
CA TYR A 115 -0.95 -10.84 -7.09
C TYR A 115 -0.49 -11.34 -5.73
N CYS A 116 -1.42 -11.79 -4.90
CA CYS A 116 -1.10 -12.56 -3.72
C CYS A 116 -0.65 -13.95 -4.15
N THR A 117 0.59 -14.32 -3.82
CA THR A 117 1.16 -15.62 -4.15
C THR A 117 1.01 -16.64 -3.03
N GLU A 118 0.92 -16.17 -1.78
CA GLU A 118 0.82 -17.02 -0.59
C GLU A 118 0.21 -16.25 0.58
N ILE A 119 -0.50 -16.97 1.47
CA ILE A 119 -1.00 -16.47 2.74
C ILE A 119 -0.48 -17.36 3.86
N LEU A 120 0.35 -16.78 4.74
CA LEU A 120 0.93 -17.49 5.88
C LEU A 120 0.10 -17.25 7.14
N SER A 121 -0.22 -18.32 7.88
CA SER A 121 -0.89 -18.23 9.17
C SER A 121 0.06 -17.70 10.26
N SER A 122 -0.47 -16.92 11.19
CA SER A 122 0.25 -16.43 12.38
C SER A 122 0.87 -17.54 13.25
N GLU A 123 0.36 -18.76 13.16
CA GLU A 123 0.93 -19.92 13.87
C GLU A 123 2.28 -20.35 13.30
N LYS A 124 2.54 -20.05 12.02
CA LYS A 124 3.75 -20.44 11.28
C LYS A 124 4.74 -19.29 11.11
N THR A 125 4.40 -18.08 11.55
CA THR A 125 5.23 -16.89 11.38
C THR A 125 5.43 -16.18 12.72
N PRO A 126 6.65 -16.14 13.29
CA PRO A 126 6.89 -15.48 14.56
C PRO A 126 6.57 -13.98 14.47
N MET A 127 5.86 -13.47 15.50
CA MET A 127 5.39 -12.08 15.63
C MET A 127 6.51 -11.02 15.60
N PHE A 128 7.76 -11.43 15.85
CA PHE A 128 8.97 -10.59 15.85
C PHE A 128 9.26 -9.89 14.50
N ILE A 129 8.60 -10.29 13.40
CA ILE A 129 8.80 -9.69 12.06
C ILE A 129 8.08 -8.34 11.90
N LEU A 130 7.13 -8.02 12.81
CA LEU A 130 6.29 -6.83 12.75
C LEU A 130 6.59 -5.92 13.94
N GLU A 131 7.82 -5.44 14.06
CA GLU A 131 8.09 -4.24 14.87
C GLU A 131 7.94 -3.01 13.98
N LYS A 132 7.33 -1.94 14.52
CA LYS A 132 7.20 -0.66 13.80
C LYS A 132 8.61 -0.16 13.44
N PRO A 133 8.81 0.43 12.25
CA PRO A 133 10.09 1.01 11.91
C PRO A 133 10.40 2.11 12.93
N THR A 134 11.58 2.03 13.55
CA THR A 134 12.12 3.04 14.47
C THR A 134 13.37 3.70 13.89
N ARG A 135 13.90 3.13 12.80
CA ARG A 135 15.09 3.61 12.11
C ARG A 135 14.64 4.61 11.06
N GLY A 136 14.73 5.90 11.37
CA GLY A 136 14.48 6.96 10.39
C GLY A 136 13.85 8.20 10.98
N LYS A 137 13.94 9.30 10.22
CA LYS A 137 13.29 10.56 10.58
C LYS A 137 11.81 10.48 10.22
N VAL A 138 10.93 10.79 11.18
CA VAL A 138 9.50 10.96 10.89
C VAL A 138 9.31 12.24 10.10
N VAL A 139 8.74 12.16 8.91
CA VAL A 139 8.58 13.29 7.98
C VAL A 139 7.23 13.26 7.28
N THR A 140 6.75 14.42 6.81
CA THR A 140 5.63 14.49 5.85
C THR A 140 6.09 14.15 4.43
N GLU A 141 5.14 13.98 3.50
CA GLU A 141 5.47 13.78 2.09
C GLU A 141 6.23 14.98 1.51
N GLU A 142 5.83 16.22 1.84
CA GLU A 142 6.56 17.42 1.37
C GLU A 142 7.97 17.51 1.95
N GLU A 143 8.13 17.20 3.23
CA GLU A 143 9.44 17.17 3.89
C GLU A 143 10.34 16.09 3.30
N PHE A 144 9.78 14.91 2.99
CA PHE A 144 10.50 13.83 2.34
C PHE A 144 11.01 14.26 0.95
N LEU A 145 10.15 14.87 0.13
CA LEU A 145 10.53 15.37 -1.20
C LEU A 145 11.64 16.44 -1.11
N SER A 146 11.53 17.37 -0.16
CA SER A 146 12.55 18.39 0.04
C SER A 146 13.88 17.79 0.51
N GLU A 147 13.86 16.77 1.34
CA GLU A 147 15.08 16.09 1.81
C GLU A 147 15.71 15.25 0.70
N MET A 148 14.90 14.63 -0.16
CA MET A 148 15.39 13.94 -1.36
C MET A 148 16.17 14.88 -2.28
N ASP A 149 15.60 16.05 -2.58
CA ASP A 149 16.26 17.06 -3.42
C ASP A 149 17.59 17.49 -2.78
N ARG A 150 17.59 17.78 -1.47
CA ARG A 150 18.80 18.18 -0.75
C ARG A 150 19.89 17.11 -0.80
N LEU A 151 19.55 15.85 -0.50
CA LEU A 151 20.50 14.73 -0.51
C LEU A 151 21.02 14.40 -1.92
N ALA A 152 20.18 14.56 -2.94
CA ALA A 152 20.56 14.41 -4.34
C ALA A 152 21.57 15.48 -4.77
N GLU A 153 21.32 16.76 -4.43
CA GLU A 153 22.24 17.88 -4.67
C GLU A 153 23.59 17.66 -3.96
N GLU A 154 23.57 17.26 -2.69
CA GLU A 154 24.79 16.96 -1.91
C GLU A 154 25.64 15.84 -2.54
N ARG A 155 25.02 14.87 -3.21
CA ARG A 155 25.71 13.78 -3.92
C ARG A 155 25.95 14.05 -5.41
N GLY A 156 25.63 15.26 -5.89
CA GLY A 156 25.87 15.68 -7.28
C GLY A 156 24.94 15.04 -8.32
N PHE A 157 23.78 14.53 -7.89
CA PHE A 157 22.75 14.07 -8.82
C PHE A 157 21.92 15.26 -9.34
N PRO A 158 21.47 15.24 -10.60
CA PRO A 158 20.55 16.25 -11.11
C PRO A 158 19.20 16.17 -10.40
N THR A 159 18.74 17.30 -9.86
CA THR A 159 17.42 17.44 -9.24
C THR A 159 16.40 17.98 -10.22
N SER A 160 15.10 17.87 -9.89
CA SER A 160 14.00 18.29 -10.76
C SER A 160 13.80 19.81 -10.87
N LYS A 161 14.79 20.62 -10.46
CA LYS A 161 14.76 22.09 -10.61
C LYS A 161 15.39 22.54 -11.92
#